data_AF-A0A3D3RG84-F1
#
_entry.id   AF-A0A3D3RG84-F1
#
_cell.length_a   1.000
_cell.length_b   1.000
_cell.length_c   1.000
_cell.angle_alpha   90.00
_cell.angle_beta   90.00
_cell.angle_gamma   90.00
#
_symmetry.space_group_name_H-M   'P 1'
#
loop_
_entity.id
_entity.type
_entity.pdbx_description
1 polymer ?
#
loop_
_entity_poly.entity_id
_entity_poly.type
_entity_poly.pdbx_seq_one_letter_code
_entity_poly.pdbx_strand_id
1 'polypeptide(L)'
;MSKGYFIVLGGILAFFGLIAIATLLPINFENKLPFAQLSFFIMAAGFIVGSIVIAVDKGYSGILGFFFGLFSPLGLLILTLLPDRSVKNVETAE
;
A
#
# COMPACT_ATOMS: atom_id res chain seq x y z
N MET A 1 9.16 11.77 4.56
CA MET A 1 8.22 10.63 4.57
C MET A 1 8.05 10.17 3.13
N SER A 2 8.31 8.91 2.81
CA SER A 2 8.23 8.39 1.43
C SER A 2 6.83 8.62 0.83
N LYS A 3 6.76 8.96 -0.46
CA LYS A 3 5.49 9.13 -1.20
C LYS A 3 4.62 7.88 -1.12
N GLY A 4 5.23 6.69 -0.96
CA GLY A 4 4.51 5.43 -0.88
C GLY A 4 3.62 5.30 0.37
N TYR A 5 3.94 5.96 1.49
CA TYR A 5 3.05 5.97 2.67
C TYR A 5 1.71 6.65 2.38
N PHE A 6 1.73 7.74 1.59
CA PHE A 6 0.50 8.40 1.15
C PHE A 6 -0.32 7.53 0.20
N ILE A 7 0.34 6.73 -0.64
CA ILE A 7 -0.34 5.76 -1.53
C ILE A 7 -1.04 4.68 -0.70
N VAL A 8 -0.38 4.14 0.31
CA VAL A 8 -0.99 3.16 1.23
C VAL A 8 -2.20 3.75 1.94
N LEU A 9 -2.04 4.95 2.52
CA LEU A 9 -3.15 5.65 3.18
C LEU A 9 -4.31 5.92 2.23
N GLY A 10 -4.02 6.35 0.99
CA GLY A 10 -5.02 6.55 -0.05
C GLY A 10 -5.79 5.26 -0.38
N GLY A 11 -5.10 4.12 -0.48
CA GLY A 11 -5.73 2.82 -0.69
C GLY A 11 -6.65 2.40 0.45
N ILE A 12 -6.23 2.62 1.70
CA ILE A 12 -7.04 2.34 2.90
C ILE A 12 -8.28 3.26 2.94
N LEU A 13 -8.11 4.55 2.65
CA LEU A 13 -9.23 5.50 2.61
C LEU A 13 -10.23 5.15 1.51
N ALA A 14 -9.75 4.77 0.31
CA ALA A 14 -10.61 4.35 -0.79
C ALA A 14 -11.37 3.05 -0.47
N PHE A 15 -10.74 2.11 0.24
CA PHE A 15 -11.40 0.90 0.75
C PHE A 15 -12.58 1.26 1.67
N PHE A 16 -12.34 2.06 2.71
CA PHE A 16 -13.40 2.47 3.63
C PHE A 16 -14.47 3.32 2.95
N GLY A 17 -14.08 4.19 2.01
CA GLY A 17 -15.01 5.00 1.23
C GLY A 17 -15.96 4.14 0.38
N LEU A 18 -15.44 3.13 -0.31
CA LEU A 18 -16.28 2.23 -1.11
C LEU A 18 -17.19 1.35 -0.26
N ILE A 19 -16.70 0.84 0.87
CA ILE A 19 -17.53 0.09 1.82
C ILE A 19 -18.64 1.00 2.38
N ALA A 20 -18.33 2.24 2.76
CA ALA A 20 -19.32 3.20 3.25
C ALA A 20 -20.39 3.53 2.20
N ILE A 21 -19.99 3.74 0.93
CA ILE A 21 -20.94 3.96 -0.17
C ILE A 21 -21.85 2.74 -0.34
N ALA A 22 -21.30 1.53 -0.31
CA ALA A 22 -22.06 0.29 -0.48
C ALA A 22 -23.02 -0.01 0.68
N THR A 23 -22.74 0.49 1.89
CA THR A 23 -23.60 0.31 3.07
C THR A 23 -24.66 1.40 3.21
N LEU A 24 -24.35 2.64 2.86
CA LEU A 24 -25.25 3.79 3.01
C LEU A 24 -26.26 3.92 1.88
N LEU A 25 -25.92 3.44 0.67
CA LEU A 25 -26.87 3.43 -0.45
C LEU A 25 -27.80 2.20 -0.35
N PRO A 26 -29.09 2.33 -0.71
CA PRO A 26 -30.04 1.24 -0.77
C PRO A 26 -29.80 0.37 -2.02
N ILE A 27 -28.60 -0.23 -2.09
CA ILE A 27 -28.19 -1.10 -3.18
C ILE A 27 -28.66 -2.53 -2.87
N ASN A 28 -29.24 -3.22 -3.87
CA ASN A 28 -29.59 -4.63 -3.79
C ASN A 28 -28.40 -5.49 -3.34
N PHE A 29 -28.68 -6.55 -2.57
CA PHE A 29 -27.65 -7.39 -1.94
C PHE A 29 -26.72 -8.06 -2.97
N GLU A 30 -27.24 -8.45 -4.14
CA GLU A 30 -26.46 -9.02 -5.25
C GLU A 30 -25.36 -8.08 -5.74
N ASN A 31 -25.60 -6.77 -5.68
CA ASN A 31 -24.64 -5.75 -6.10
C ASN A 31 -23.65 -5.39 -4.98
N LYS A 32 -23.83 -5.86 -3.74
CA LYS A 32 -22.87 -5.57 -2.64
C LYS A 32 -21.61 -6.41 -2.73
N LEU A 33 -21.70 -7.64 -3.21
CA LEU A 33 -20.57 -8.55 -3.38
C LEU A 33 -19.47 -7.99 -4.31
N PRO A 34 -19.77 -7.51 -5.53
CA PRO A 34 -18.75 -6.92 -6.40
C PRO A 34 -18.14 -5.63 -5.82
N PHE A 35 -18.91 -4.81 -5.10
CA PHE A 35 -18.38 -3.63 -4.42
C PHE A 35 -17.41 -4.00 -3.30
N ALA A 36 -17.73 -5.03 -2.52
CA ALA A 36 -16.81 -5.55 -1.52
C ALA A 36 -15.52 -6.06 -2.16
N GLN A 37 -15.60 -6.90 -3.21
CA GLN A 37 -14.43 -7.37 -3.94
C GLN A 37 -13.57 -6.24 -4.51
N LEU A 38 -14.21 -5.23 -5.12
CA LEU A 38 -13.54 -4.06 -5.67
C LEU A 38 -12.80 -3.27 -4.57
N SER A 39 -13.42 -3.08 -3.41
CA SER A 39 -12.79 -2.39 -2.28
C SER A 39 -11.52 -3.12 -1.81
N PHE A 40 -11.57 -4.44 -1.65
CA PHE A 40 -10.40 -5.25 -1.30
C PHE A 40 -9.31 -5.18 -2.37
N PHE A 41 -9.68 -5.19 -3.65
CA PHE A 41 -8.72 -5.05 -4.75
C PHE A 41 -8.01 -3.70 -4.73
N ILE A 42 -8.74 -2.61 -4.51
CA ILE A 42 -8.17 -1.26 -4.40
C ILE A 42 -7.23 -1.15 -3.18
N MET A 43 -7.63 -1.74 -2.05
CA MET A 43 -6.77 -1.80 -0.87
C MET A 43 -5.47 -2.56 -1.15
N ALA A 44 -5.57 -3.74 -1.76
CA ALA A 44 -4.43 -4.57 -2.12
C ALA A 44 -3.49 -3.86 -3.10
N ALA A 45 -4.04 -3.20 -4.13
CA ALA A 45 -3.27 -2.40 -5.07
C ALA A 45 -2.55 -1.24 -4.36
N GLY A 46 -3.22 -0.53 -3.44
CA GLY A 46 -2.63 0.53 -2.65
C GLY A 46 -1.46 0.04 -1.78
N PHE A 47 -1.60 -1.12 -1.14
CA PHE A 47 -0.53 -1.74 -0.37
C PHE A 47 0.67 -2.15 -1.23
N ILE A 48 0.42 -2.81 -2.38
CA ILE A 48 1.48 -3.26 -3.28
C ILE A 48 2.25 -2.06 -3.85
N VAL A 49 1.53 -1.11 -4.46
CA VAL A 49 2.16 0.07 -5.11
C VAL A 49 2.87 0.93 -4.06
N GLY A 50 2.24 1.16 -2.90
CA GLY A 50 2.85 1.91 -1.81
C GLY A 50 4.12 1.25 -1.28
N SER A 51 4.12 -0.08 -1.13
CA SER A 51 5.30 -0.84 -0.67
C SER A 51 6.44 -0.82 -1.70
N ILE A 52 6.12 -0.92 -3.00
CA ILE A 52 7.11 -0.78 -4.08
C ILE A 52 7.78 0.61 -4.01
N VAL A 53 6.99 1.67 -3.88
CA VAL A 53 7.51 3.04 -3.82
C VAL A 53 8.36 3.26 -2.58
N ILE A 54 7.95 2.77 -1.40
CA ILE A 54 8.77 2.88 -0.18
C ILE A 54 10.09 2.10 -0.32
N ALA A 55 10.06 0.92 -0.94
CA ALA A 55 11.26 0.12 -1.15
C ALA A 55 12.26 0.86 -2.05
N VAL A 56 11.79 1.41 -3.17
CA VAL A 56 12.60 2.17 -4.11
C VAL A 56 13.14 3.46 -3.48
N ASP A 57 12.30 4.20 -2.75
CA ASP A 57 12.72 5.43 -2.05
C ASP A 57 13.84 5.15 -1.03
N LYS A 58 13.84 3.97 -0.40
CA LYS A 58 14.89 3.53 0.54
C LYS A 58 16.14 2.94 -0.13
N GLY A 59 16.21 2.93 -1.46
CA GLY A 59 17.31 2.34 -2.23
C GLY A 59 17.30 0.82 -2.33
N TYR A 60 16.15 0.17 -2.12
CA TYR A 60 15.95 -1.27 -2.37
C TYR A 60 15.31 -1.51 -3.74
N SER A 61 15.35 -2.76 -4.20
CA SER A 61 14.66 -3.16 -5.43
C SER A 61 13.14 -3.10 -5.28
N GLY A 62 12.43 -2.64 -6.33
CA GLY A 62 10.97 -2.65 -6.37
C GLY A 62 10.37 -4.05 -6.24
N ILE A 63 11.09 -5.10 -6.65
CA ILE A 63 10.66 -6.51 -6.46
C ILE A 63 10.52 -6.84 -4.97
N LEU A 64 11.44 -6.34 -4.14
CA LEU A 64 11.38 -6.53 -2.69
C LEU A 64 10.12 -5.85 -2.12
N GLY A 65 9.83 -4.63 -2.58
CA GLY A 65 8.61 -3.91 -2.21
C GLY A 65 7.33 -4.61 -2.66
N PHE A 66 7.33 -5.27 -3.82
CA PHE A 66 6.19 -6.08 -4.28
C PHE A 66 5.91 -7.27 -3.34
N PHE A 67 6.94 -8.04 -2.97
CA PHE A 67 6.78 -9.15 -2.03
C PHE A 67 6.29 -8.69 -0.66
N PHE A 68 6.86 -7.61 -0.11
CA PHE A 68 6.38 -7.07 1.16
C PHE A 68 4.95 -6.49 1.05
N GLY A 69 4.60 -5.94 -0.11
CA GLY A 69 3.25 -5.48 -0.41
C GLY A 69 2.21 -6.60 -0.34
N LEU A 70 2.51 -7.78 -0.90
CA LEU A 70 1.63 -8.96 -0.87
C LEU A 70 1.35 -9.47 0.55
N PHE A 71 2.31 -9.34 1.46
CA PHE A 71 2.18 -9.72 2.87
C PHE A 71 1.78 -8.55 3.78
N SER A 72 1.17 -7.50 3.23
CA SER A 72 0.67 -6.38 4.02
C SER A 72 -0.42 -6.84 5.00
N PRO A 73 -0.48 -6.26 6.22
CA PRO A 73 0.28 -5.10 6.70
C PRO A 73 1.66 -5.44 7.30
N LEU A 74 1.94 -6.72 7.58
CA LEU A 74 3.21 -7.17 8.18
C LEU A 74 4.42 -6.82 7.31
N GLY A 75 4.32 -7.02 5.99
CA GLY A 75 5.40 -6.65 5.08
C GLY A 75 5.68 -5.14 5.06
N LEU A 76 4.65 -4.31 5.14
CA LEU A 76 4.80 -2.85 5.25
C LEU A 76 5.51 -2.43 6.55
N LEU A 77 5.23 -3.11 7.67
CA LEU A 77 5.91 -2.88 8.94
C LEU A 77 7.42 -3.19 8.82
N ILE A 78 7.75 -4.36 8.27
CA ILE A 78 9.15 -4.76 8.03
C ILE A 78 9.85 -3.74 7.12
N LEU A 79 9.18 -3.35 6.02
CA LEU A 79 9.68 -2.35 5.09
C LEU A 79 9.90 -0.98 5.74
N THR A 80 9.08 -0.62 6.72
CA THR A 80 9.20 0.63 7.47
C THR A 80 10.39 0.61 8.43
N LEU A 81 10.68 -0.54 9.04
CA LEU A 81 11.81 -0.72 9.96
C LEU A 81 13.15 -0.92 9.24
N LEU A 82 13.14 -1.35 7.97
CA LEU A 82 14.36 -1.48 7.17
C LEU A 82 15.11 -0.14 7.07
N PRO A 83 16.45 -0.14 7.24
CA PRO A 83 17.26 1.08 7.21
C PRO A 83 17.28 1.68 5.81
N ASP A 84 17.40 3.00 5.73
CA ASP A 84 17.51 3.70 4.45
C ASP A 84 18.91 3.51 3.86
N ARG A 85 19.01 2.76 2.75
CA ARG A 85 20.29 2.54 2.06
C ARG A 85 20.70 3.72 1.19
N SER A 86 19.75 4.58 0.82
CA SER A 86 20.05 5.76 0.00
C SER A 86 20.97 6.73 0.75
N VAL A 87 20.74 6.91 2.06
CA VAL A 87 21.54 7.81 2.92
C VAL A 87 22.93 7.24 3.17
N LYS A 88 23.06 5.93 3.41
CA LYS A 88 24.34 5.27 3.67
C LYS A 88 25.32 5.30 2.51
N ASN A 89 24.82 5.27 1.26
CA ASN A 89 25.69 5.31 0.09
C ASN A 89 26.29 6.70 -0.17
N VAL A 90 25.65 7.77 0.33
CA VAL A 90 26.16 9.14 0.20
C VAL A 90 27.36 9.36 1.12
N GLU A 91 27.30 8.88 2.37
CA GLU A 91 28.41 9.03 3.33
C GLU A 91 29.69 8.26 2.97
N THR A 92 29.59 7.18 2.19
CA THR A 92 30.76 6.41 1.73
C THR A 92 31.39 6.94 0.43
N ALA A 93 30.78 7.96 -0.19
CA ALA A 93 31.29 8.58 -1.42
C ALA A 93 32.05 9.90 -1.16
N GLU A 94 32.15 10.33 0.09
CA GLU A 94 33.01 11.43 0.57
C GLU A 94 34.30 10.87 1.20
#